data_AF-A0A229T426-F1
#
_entry.id   AF-A0A229T426-F1
#
_cell.length_a   1.000
_cell.length_b   1.000
_cell.length_c   1.000
_cell.angle_alpha   90.00
_cell.angle_beta   90.00
_cell.angle_gamma   90.00
#
_symmetry.space_group_name_H-M   'P 1'
#
loop_
_entity.id
_entity.type
_entity.pdbx_description
1 polymer ?
#
loop_
_entity_poly.entity_id
_entity_poly.type
_entity_poly.pdbx_seq_one_letter_code
_entity_poly.pdbx_strand_id
1 'polypeptide(L)'
;MTGEEIVLGPLPKGITPAREGMRKKVWNVLGHTYSLKAVSESSFAFETFDPPGTGVPPHVHPTQDEHIYVLEGVFTLYLDGEWETAGPGDTVRLPKGLPHAYYNRGEDITRGLFWVSPAGRLAQLFDRLHDLADPAEVVRLSALHDVDFLPPGSVEGA
;
A
#
# COMPACT_ATOMS: atom_id res chain seq x y z
N MET A 1 -9.89 -16.44 29.59
CA MET A 1 -9.53 -15.47 28.53
C MET A 1 -10.83 -15.00 27.93
N THR A 2 -11.33 -13.88 28.42
CA THR A 2 -12.52 -13.20 27.87
C THR A 2 -12.09 -12.56 26.57
N GLY A 3 -12.49 -13.15 25.45
CA GLY A 3 -12.30 -12.52 24.14
C GLY A 3 -13.11 -11.24 24.14
N GLU A 4 -12.44 -10.10 24.32
CA GLU A 4 -13.06 -8.81 24.06
C GLU A 4 -13.57 -8.84 22.63
N GLU A 5 -14.88 -8.58 22.51
CA GLU A 5 -15.54 -8.37 21.24
C GLU A 5 -14.74 -7.28 20.52
N ILE A 6 -14.13 -7.64 19.39
CA ILE A 6 -13.38 -6.67 18.57
C ILE A 6 -14.41 -5.65 18.09
N VAL A 7 -14.45 -4.50 18.76
CA VAL A 7 -15.24 -3.35 18.33
C VAL A 7 -14.54 -2.78 17.10
N LEU A 8 -14.85 -3.36 15.95
CA LEU A 8 -14.57 -2.76 14.66
C LEU A 8 -15.31 -1.42 14.64
N GLY A 9 -14.61 -0.30 14.44
CA GLY A 9 -15.27 0.98 14.15
C GLY A 9 -16.27 0.84 12.99
N PRO A 10 -17.18 1.80 12.76
CA PRO A 10 -18.32 1.61 11.87
C PRO A 10 -17.89 1.46 10.40
N LEU A 11 -17.64 0.23 9.96
CA LEU A 11 -17.45 -0.11 8.55
C LEU A 11 -18.84 -0.15 7.88
N PRO A 12 -19.04 0.53 6.73
CA PRO A 12 -20.31 0.48 6.02
C PRO A 12 -20.61 -0.95 5.52
N LYS A 13 -21.88 -1.36 5.59
CA LYS A 13 -22.35 -2.64 5.03
C LYS A 13 -22.18 -2.64 3.50
N GLY A 14 -21.61 -3.71 2.94
CA GLY A 14 -21.55 -3.87 1.49
C GLY A 14 -20.50 -4.88 1.02
N ILE A 15 -20.51 -5.11 -0.29
CA ILE A 15 -19.49 -5.89 -1.01
C ILE A 15 -18.81 -4.91 -1.97
N THR A 16 -17.48 -4.84 -1.93
CA THR A 16 -16.70 -4.15 -2.96
C THR A 16 -16.28 -5.18 -4.02
N PRO A 17 -16.77 -5.10 -5.27
CA PRO A 17 -16.45 -6.09 -6.31
C PRO A 17 -14.95 -6.19 -6.60
N ALA A 18 -14.50 -7.35 -7.10
CA ALA A 18 -13.09 -7.72 -7.23
C ALA A 18 -12.22 -6.83 -8.16
N ARG A 19 -12.81 -5.93 -8.94
CA ARG A 19 -12.08 -5.00 -9.84
C ARG A 19 -12.62 -3.58 -9.74
N GLU A 20 -13.28 -3.27 -8.64
CA GLU A 20 -13.85 -1.96 -8.40
C GLU A 20 -13.38 -1.39 -7.08
N GLY A 21 -13.43 -0.06 -7.01
CA GLY A 21 -13.34 0.67 -5.76
C GLY A 21 -14.70 0.73 -5.04
N MET A 22 -14.68 0.71 -3.71
CA MET A 22 -15.82 1.06 -2.87
C MET A 22 -16.27 2.47 -3.25
N ARG A 23 -17.56 2.63 -3.53
CA ARG A 23 -18.12 3.88 -4.09
C ARG A 23 -17.45 4.33 -5.39
N LYS A 24 -16.94 3.36 -6.17
CA LYS A 24 -16.18 3.57 -7.43
C LYS A 24 -14.91 4.42 -7.27
N LYS A 25 -14.37 4.52 -6.05
CA LYS A 25 -13.19 5.34 -5.77
C LYS A 25 -11.91 4.64 -6.22
N VAL A 26 -11.19 5.29 -7.13
CA VAL A 26 -9.92 4.85 -7.70
C VAL A 26 -8.97 6.05 -7.70
N TRP A 27 -7.70 5.81 -7.38
CA TRP A 27 -6.64 6.80 -7.44
C TRP A 27 -5.60 6.37 -8.47
N ASN A 28 -5.02 7.35 -9.15
CA ASN A 28 -3.81 7.19 -9.94
C ASN A 28 -2.69 7.98 -9.26
N VAL A 29 -1.61 7.30 -8.88
CA VAL A 29 -0.43 7.94 -8.28
C VAL A 29 0.78 7.51 -9.10
N LEU A 30 1.37 8.44 -9.85
CA LEU A 30 2.58 8.20 -10.66
C LEU A 30 2.51 6.94 -11.56
N GLY A 31 1.35 6.62 -12.13
CA GLY A 31 1.16 5.47 -13.03
C GLY A 31 0.69 4.18 -12.35
N HIS A 32 0.58 4.19 -11.02
CA HIS A 32 -0.05 3.14 -10.24
C HIS A 32 -1.54 3.41 -10.08
N THR A 33 -2.36 2.37 -10.25
CA THR A 33 -3.80 2.47 -9.97
C THR A 33 -4.14 1.78 -8.66
N TYR A 34 -4.84 2.50 -7.78
CA TYR A 34 -5.28 2.01 -6.47
C TYR A 34 -6.80 2.07 -6.37
N SER A 35 -7.45 0.93 -6.16
CA SER A 35 -8.90 0.85 -5.94
C SER A 35 -9.21 0.72 -4.45
N LEU A 36 -9.99 1.64 -3.88
CA LEU A 36 -10.42 1.56 -2.48
C LEU A 36 -11.18 0.25 -2.22
N LYS A 37 -10.79 -0.60 -1.29
CA LYS A 37 -11.55 -1.82 -0.96
C LYS A 37 -12.39 -1.66 0.30
N ALA A 38 -11.79 -1.12 1.36
CA ALA A 38 -12.45 -0.84 2.62
C ALA A 38 -11.74 0.29 3.36
N VAL A 39 -12.49 1.04 4.17
CA VAL A 39 -11.91 2.01 5.11
C VAL A 39 -12.81 2.12 6.35
N SER A 40 -12.18 2.01 7.51
CA SER A 40 -12.73 2.31 8.83
C SER A 40 -11.69 3.11 9.61
N GLU A 41 -11.92 3.33 10.90
CA GLU A 41 -10.88 3.90 11.79
C GLU A 41 -9.70 2.93 11.98
N SER A 42 -10.00 1.63 12.08
CA SER A 42 -9.02 0.61 12.44
C SER A 42 -8.29 0.01 11.24
N SER A 43 -8.78 0.17 10.02
CA SER A 43 -8.11 -0.38 8.84
C SER A 43 -8.45 0.37 7.55
N PHE A 44 -7.47 0.44 6.66
CA PHE A 44 -7.63 0.93 5.30
C PHE A 44 -7.06 -0.12 4.35
N ALA A 45 -7.86 -0.55 3.38
CA ALA A 45 -7.50 -1.57 2.41
C ALA A 45 -7.75 -1.08 0.98
N PHE A 46 -6.83 -1.38 0.09
CA PHE A 46 -6.87 -0.99 -1.32
C PHE A 46 -6.26 -2.10 -2.18
N GLU A 47 -6.72 -2.20 -3.42
CA GLU A 47 -6.17 -3.13 -4.40
C GLU A 47 -5.31 -2.35 -5.39
N THR A 48 -4.10 -2.83 -5.66
CA THR A 48 -3.18 -2.23 -6.63
C THR A 48 -3.32 -2.90 -7.99
N PHE A 49 -3.09 -2.09 -9.01
CA PHE A 49 -2.78 -2.53 -10.36
C PHE A 49 -1.50 -1.81 -10.79
N ASP A 50 -0.44 -2.60 -10.93
CA ASP A 50 0.93 -2.13 -11.07
C ASP A 50 1.49 -2.61 -12.43
N PRO A 51 1.53 -1.74 -13.45
CA PRO A 51 2.18 -2.02 -14.73
C PRO A 51 3.68 -2.37 -14.59
N PRO A 52 4.29 -3.00 -15.61
CA PRO A 52 5.73 -3.22 -15.65
C PRO A 52 6.54 -1.95 -15.38
N GLY A 53 7.55 -2.05 -14.52
CA GLY A 53 8.46 -0.95 -14.17
C GLY A 53 7.92 0.00 -13.09
N THR A 54 6.71 -0.20 -12.59
CA THR A 54 6.16 0.61 -11.48
C THR A 54 6.63 0.07 -10.12
N GLY A 55 6.68 0.92 -9.10
CA GLY A 55 7.01 0.54 -7.74
C GLY A 55 6.90 1.69 -6.74
N VAL A 56 6.79 1.35 -5.46
CA VAL A 56 6.88 2.31 -4.36
C VAL A 56 8.27 2.19 -3.74
N PRO A 57 9.08 3.27 -3.77
CA PRO A 57 10.46 3.24 -3.29
C PRO A 57 10.52 3.05 -1.78
N PRO A 58 11.71 2.75 -1.22
CA PRO A 58 11.89 2.50 0.21
C PRO A 58 11.27 3.58 1.09
N HIS A 59 10.39 3.16 1.98
CA HIS A 59 9.69 4.03 2.92
C HIS A 59 9.41 3.30 4.23
N VAL A 60 8.99 4.09 5.23
CA VAL A 60 8.58 3.61 6.54
C VAL A 60 7.19 4.15 6.86
N HIS A 61 6.34 3.27 7.39
CA HIS A 61 5.14 3.67 8.12
C HIS A 61 5.48 3.72 9.62
N PRO A 62 5.53 4.89 10.27
CA PRO A 62 5.87 4.99 11.71
C PRO A 62 4.78 4.43 12.62
N THR A 63 3.53 4.42 12.16
CA THR A 63 2.35 4.15 13.00
C THR A 63 1.53 2.94 12.55
N GLN A 64 1.76 2.40 11.36
CA GLN A 64 0.90 1.41 10.71
C GLN A 64 1.68 0.17 10.31
N ASP A 65 1.15 -1.01 10.66
CA ASP A 65 1.59 -2.25 10.02
C ASP A 65 0.87 -2.35 8.66
N GLU A 66 1.61 -2.69 7.61
CA GLU A 66 1.08 -2.93 6.26
C GLU A 66 1.24 -4.40 5.87
N HIS A 67 0.36 -4.89 5.01
CA HIS A 67 0.40 -6.23 4.48
C HIS A 67 -0.01 -6.24 3.02
N ILE A 68 0.47 -7.25 2.28
CA ILE A 68 0.09 -7.50 0.90
C ILE A 68 -0.37 -8.95 0.80
N TYR A 69 -1.54 -9.18 0.20
CA TYR A 69 -1.92 -10.49 -0.33
C TYR A 69 -1.85 -10.45 -1.85
N VAL A 70 -0.94 -11.23 -2.43
CA VAL A 70 -0.66 -11.18 -3.86
C VAL A 70 -1.76 -11.88 -4.64
N LEU A 71 -2.33 -11.19 -5.63
CA LEU A 71 -3.44 -11.68 -6.46
C LEU A 71 -2.98 -12.12 -7.84
N GLU A 72 -2.01 -11.40 -8.44
CA GLU A 72 -1.55 -11.61 -9.80
C GLU A 72 -0.11 -11.13 -9.96
N GLY A 73 0.68 -11.82 -10.77
CA GLY A 73 2.08 -11.50 -11.04
C GLY A 73 3.04 -11.77 -9.86
N VAL A 74 4.27 -11.26 -9.95
CA VAL A 74 5.31 -11.40 -8.94
C VAL A 74 5.83 -10.03 -8.51
N PHE A 75 5.70 -9.72 -7.22
CA PHE A 75 6.31 -8.53 -6.63
C PHE A 75 7.78 -8.79 -6.30
N THR A 76 8.64 -7.80 -6.53
CA THR A 76 9.99 -7.72 -5.94
C THR A 76 9.96 -6.76 -4.77
N LEU A 77 10.40 -7.19 -3.59
CA LEU A 77 10.21 -6.47 -2.34
C LEU A 77 11.54 -6.29 -1.61
N TYR A 78 11.72 -5.13 -0.98
CA TYR A 78 12.78 -4.94 -0.02
C TYR A 78 12.21 -5.13 1.38
N LEU A 79 12.70 -6.14 2.11
CA LEU A 79 12.19 -6.56 3.41
C LEU A 79 13.38 -6.84 4.34
N ASP A 80 13.41 -6.17 5.50
CA ASP A 80 14.42 -6.43 6.55
C ASP A 80 15.89 -6.45 6.06
N GLY A 81 16.22 -5.57 5.10
CA GLY A 81 17.58 -5.49 4.56
C GLY A 81 17.83 -6.29 3.29
N GLU A 82 16.91 -7.14 2.86
CA GLU A 82 17.09 -8.07 1.74
C GLU A 82 16.04 -7.89 0.65
N TRP A 83 16.39 -8.30 -0.58
CA TRP A 83 15.47 -8.31 -1.72
C TRP A 83 14.85 -9.69 -1.90
N GLU A 84 13.53 -9.74 -1.88
CA GLU A 84 12.74 -10.97 -1.97
C GLU A 84 11.69 -10.89 -3.09
N THR A 85 11.06 -12.02 -3.40
CA THR A 85 9.92 -12.07 -4.32
C THR A 85 8.70 -12.75 -3.70
N ALA A 86 7.51 -12.31 -4.10
CA ALA A 86 6.24 -12.91 -3.67
C ALA A 86 5.28 -13.03 -4.85
N GLY A 87 4.65 -14.20 -4.99
CA GLY A 87 3.73 -14.54 -6.07
C GLY A 87 2.30 -14.80 -5.59
N PRO A 88 1.36 -15.14 -6.48
CA PRO A 88 -0.06 -15.22 -6.15
C PRO A 88 -0.36 -16.21 -5.01
N GLY A 89 -1.10 -15.74 -4.01
CA GLY A 89 -1.41 -16.50 -2.79
C GLY A 89 -0.47 -16.25 -1.62
N ASP A 90 0.69 -15.63 -1.85
CA ASP A 90 1.60 -15.25 -0.78
C ASP A 90 1.07 -14.05 0.01
N THR A 91 1.39 -14.03 1.31
CA THR A 91 1.14 -12.87 2.19
C THR A 91 2.46 -12.26 2.63
N VAL A 92 2.65 -10.99 2.27
CA VAL A 92 3.78 -10.17 2.70
C VAL A 92 3.38 -9.42 3.95
N ARG A 93 4.31 -9.32 4.91
CA ARG A 93 4.18 -8.52 6.14
C ARG A 93 5.16 -7.38 6.07
N LEU A 94 4.70 -6.16 6.33
CA LEU A 94 5.46 -4.93 6.31
C LEU A 94 5.30 -4.23 7.67
N PRO A 95 6.03 -4.67 8.70
CA PRO A 95 5.85 -4.17 10.05
C PRO A 95 6.15 -2.67 10.15
N LYS A 96 5.40 -1.96 10.99
CA LYS A 96 5.62 -0.54 11.25
C LYS A 96 7.04 -0.27 11.76
N GLY A 97 7.59 0.88 11.39
CA GLY A 97 8.93 1.30 11.77
C GLY A 97 10.07 0.60 11.03
N LEU A 98 9.77 -0.42 10.20
CA LEU A 98 10.77 -1.08 9.37
C LEU A 98 10.67 -0.59 7.92
N PRO A 99 11.81 -0.21 7.28
CA PRO A 99 11.82 0.16 5.88
C PRO A 99 11.39 -0.99 4.99
N HIS A 100 10.56 -0.66 3.99
CA HIS A 100 10.18 -1.61 2.95
C HIS A 100 9.94 -0.89 1.62
N ALA A 101 10.00 -1.67 0.55
CA ALA A 101 9.69 -1.22 -0.81
C ALA A 101 9.03 -2.36 -1.59
N TYR A 102 8.27 -2.04 -2.63
CA TYR A 102 7.77 -3.05 -3.57
C TYR A 102 7.82 -2.53 -5.00
N TYR A 103 8.12 -3.42 -5.93
CA TYR A 103 8.26 -3.10 -7.35
C TYR A 103 7.69 -4.22 -8.20
N ASN A 104 7.14 -3.84 -9.35
CA ASN A 104 6.95 -4.73 -10.48
C ASN A 104 8.16 -4.65 -11.42
N ARG A 105 9.09 -5.60 -11.29
CA ARG A 105 10.27 -5.72 -12.16
C ARG A 105 10.07 -6.68 -13.34
N GLY A 106 8.89 -7.30 -13.43
CA GLY A 106 8.54 -8.24 -14.49
C GLY A 106 8.05 -7.54 -15.77
N GLU A 107 7.69 -8.35 -16.76
CA GLU A 107 7.10 -7.89 -18.03
C GLU A 107 5.56 -7.89 -18.00
N ASP A 108 4.95 -8.59 -17.04
CA ASP A 108 3.51 -8.66 -16.83
C ASP A 108 3.04 -7.69 -15.74
N ILE A 109 1.73 -7.46 -15.68
CA ILE A 109 1.12 -6.69 -14.59
C ILE A 109 1.24 -7.44 -13.25
N THR A 110 1.25 -6.68 -12.15
CA THR A 110 1.10 -7.24 -10.80
C THR A 110 -0.11 -6.62 -10.11
N ARG A 111 -0.76 -7.39 -9.23
CA ARG A 111 -1.89 -6.94 -8.41
C ARG A 111 -1.78 -7.52 -7.01
N GLY A 112 -2.01 -6.69 -6.01
CA GLY A 112 -2.10 -7.10 -4.62
C GLY A 112 -3.29 -6.45 -3.92
N LEU A 113 -3.84 -7.15 -2.92
CA LEU A 113 -4.68 -6.52 -1.90
C LEU A 113 -3.75 -6.04 -0.78
N PHE A 114 -3.70 -4.74 -0.58
CA PHE A 114 -2.93 -4.09 0.47
C PHE A 114 -3.87 -3.68 1.59
N TRP A 115 -3.39 -3.75 2.83
CA TRP A 115 -4.10 -3.14 3.95
C TRP A 115 -3.15 -2.71 5.06
N VAL A 116 -3.54 -1.61 5.69
CA VAL A 116 -2.86 -1.05 6.86
C VAL A 116 -3.74 -1.11 8.09
N SER A 117 -3.10 -1.20 9.25
CA SER A 117 -3.74 -1.09 10.56
C SER A 117 -2.84 -0.32 11.54
N PRO A 118 -3.34 0.75 12.21
CA PRO A 118 -4.65 1.38 12.03
C PRO A 118 -4.80 2.04 10.65
N ALA A 119 -5.97 2.61 10.31
CA ALA A 119 -6.15 3.30 9.02
C ALA A 119 -5.34 4.61 8.92
N GLY A 120 -5.13 5.28 10.05
CA GLY A 120 -4.34 6.51 10.14
C GLY A 120 -4.83 7.60 9.19
N ARG A 121 -3.89 8.32 8.57
CA ARG A 121 -4.17 9.37 7.57
C ARG A 121 -3.93 8.89 6.13
N LEU A 122 -3.65 7.61 5.91
CA LEU A 122 -3.21 7.09 4.62
C LEU A 122 -4.27 7.23 3.53
N ALA A 123 -5.55 7.00 3.84
CA ALA A 123 -6.63 7.22 2.86
C ALA A 123 -6.74 8.68 2.41
N GLN A 124 -6.42 9.64 3.31
CA GLN A 124 -6.39 11.06 2.98
C GLN A 124 -5.18 11.38 2.10
N LEU A 125 -4.03 10.75 2.35
CA LEU A 125 -2.85 10.88 1.49
C LEU A 125 -3.19 10.50 0.04
N PHE A 126 -3.84 9.35 -0.18
CA PHE A 126 -4.21 8.91 -1.53
C PHE A 126 -5.11 9.92 -2.25
N ASP A 127 -6.04 10.56 -1.54
CA ASP A 127 -6.85 11.67 -2.09
C ASP A 127 -6.00 12.86 -2.54
N ARG A 128 -4.89 13.13 -1.85
CA ARG A 128 -3.98 14.24 -2.14
C ARG A 128 -2.98 13.90 -3.25
N LEU A 129 -2.62 12.64 -3.40
CA LEU A 129 -1.65 12.16 -4.39
C LEU A 129 -2.28 11.86 -5.75
N HIS A 130 -3.62 11.76 -5.83
CA HIS A 130 -4.30 11.47 -7.09
C HIS A 130 -3.93 12.46 -8.19
N ASP A 131 -3.36 11.94 -9.29
CA ASP A 131 -2.90 12.68 -10.47
C ASP A 131 -1.85 13.76 -10.16
N LEU A 132 -1.22 13.71 -8.98
CA LEU A 132 -0.12 14.58 -8.63
C LEU A 132 1.15 14.10 -9.33
N ALA A 133 1.72 14.95 -10.18
CA ALA A 133 2.89 14.62 -11.00
C ALA A 133 4.23 15.03 -10.39
N ASP A 134 4.24 15.96 -9.41
CA ASP A 134 5.48 16.48 -8.81
C ASP A 134 6.02 15.52 -7.73
N PRO A 135 7.14 14.83 -7.97
CA PRO A 135 7.67 13.87 -7.00
C PRO A 135 8.11 14.51 -5.68
N ALA A 136 8.55 15.77 -5.69
CA ALA A 136 8.95 16.45 -4.46
C ALA A 136 7.74 16.73 -3.57
N GLU A 137 6.62 17.12 -4.19
CA GLU A 137 5.36 17.33 -3.47
C GLU A 137 4.75 16.00 -2.99
N VAL A 138 4.88 14.92 -3.77
CA VAL A 138 4.50 13.56 -3.33
C VAL A 138 5.23 13.20 -2.04
N VAL A 139 6.56 13.32 -2.02
CA VAL A 139 7.37 13.02 -0.82
C VAL A 139 6.96 13.90 0.36
N ARG A 140 6.76 15.20 0.15
CA ARG A 140 6.36 16.14 1.21
C ARG A 140 4.99 15.79 1.79
N LEU A 141 4.01 15.49 0.94
CA LEU A 141 2.67 15.11 1.38
C LEU A 141 2.68 13.76 2.09
N SER A 142 3.44 12.78 1.60
CA SER A 142 3.61 11.48 2.25
C SER A 142 4.12 11.61 3.69
N ALA A 143 5.16 12.41 3.92
CA ALA A 143 5.69 12.65 5.26
C ALA A 143 4.64 13.28 6.20
N LEU A 144 3.82 14.22 5.70
CA LEU A 144 2.72 14.81 6.49
C LEU A 144 1.61 13.79 6.87
N HIS A 145 1.59 12.61 6.25
CA HIS A 145 0.60 11.56 6.45
C HIS A 145 1.22 10.25 6.98
N ASP A 146 2.38 10.34 7.63
CA ASP A 146 3.08 9.22 8.27
C ASP A 146 3.57 8.15 7.26
N VAL A 147 4.04 8.60 6.10
CA VAL A 147 4.76 7.78 5.11
C VAL A 147 6.09 8.45 4.81
N ASP A 148 7.16 7.94 5.42
CA ASP A 148 8.48 8.56 5.37
C ASP A 148 9.36 7.84 4.34
N PHE A 149 9.56 8.45 3.18
CA PHE A 149 10.49 7.94 2.17
C PHE A 149 11.94 8.08 2.65
N LEU A 150 12.73 7.04 2.42
CA LEU A 150 14.16 7.08 2.66
C LEU A 150 14.87 7.96 1.61
N PRO A 151 16.06 8.49 1.93
CA PRO A 151 16.86 9.23 0.95
C PRO A 151 17.16 8.39 -0.30
N PRO A 152 17.12 8.97 -1.51
CA PRO A 152 17.51 8.27 -2.73
C PRO A 152 18.91 7.64 -2.62
N GLY A 153 19.05 6.39 -3.08
CA GLY A 153 20.32 5.64 -3.06
C GLY A 153 20.72 5.07 -1.70
N SER A 154 19.88 5.19 -0.66
CA SER A 154 20.15 4.60 0.66
C SER A 154 19.93 3.08 0.73
N VAL A 155 19.13 2.53 -0.18
CA VAL A 155 18.92 1.09 -0.35
C VAL A 155 19.49 0.69 -1.70
N GLU A 156 20.45 -0.23 -1.71
CA GLU A 156 21.05 -0.72 -2.94
C GLU A 156 20.01 -1.45 -3.79
N GLY A 157 19.91 -1.08 -5.07
CA GLY A 157 18.98 -1.70 -6.02
C GLY A 157 17.55 -1.15 -5.97
N ALA A 158 17.28 -0.08 -5.22
CA ALA A 158 15.99 0.64 -5.21
C ALA A 158 15.88 1.71 -6.30
#